data_AF-A0A341BCV0-F1
#
_entry.id   AF-A0A341BCV0-F1
#
_cell.length_a   1.000
_cell.length_b   1.000
_cell.length_c   1.000
_cell.angle_alpha   90.00
_cell.angle_beta   90.00
_cell.angle_gamma   90.00
#
_symmetry.space_group_name_H-M   'P 1'
#
loop_
_entity.id
_entity.type
_entity.pdbx_description
1 polymer ?
#
loop_
_entity_poly.entity_id
_entity_poly.type
_entity_poly.pdbx_seq_one_letter_code
_entity_poly.pdbx_strand_id
1 'polypeptide(L)'
;MNENSCSFHNEKELRDGQVEGVSAGYPPPCDKDNSALLAFRGIPISELKNHGILRALTAEANNGWEPAVTNPEVLRAQEEWEAVDSIQPETGSRASSDQPGQLISFIEALQHFQTVDLSSFKKRIQPTIRRTGLAALRHCLFGPPKLHQALREERDLVLTIAQCGLDSQDPMHGRVLQTIYKKLTGSKFDCALHGDHWEDLGFQGTNPATDLRGAGFLALLHLLYLVMDSKTLLMAQEIFRLSRHHIQQFPFCLMSVNITRITIQALREGCLSRECNRQHEVVPVVNSFYAATFLRLAHVWRTQHKTISDSGFVLRDLEVLAKKSPRRLLKTLEIYLAGVSKGQASLLGARKCAGPQAPPCKDLTFTGVCDLPSHSSEGTWLI
;
A
#
# COMPACT_ATOMS: atom_id res chain seq x y z
N MET A 1 0.61 -45.53 29.04
CA MET A 1 1.21 -46.88 29.04
C MET A 1 0.15 -47.87 28.57
N ASN A 2 0.09 -48.20 27.29
CA ASN A 2 0.50 -49.50 26.77
C ASN A 2 0.36 -49.48 25.24
N GLU A 3 1.44 -49.80 24.56
CA GLU A 3 1.57 -49.98 23.12
C GLU A 3 1.28 -51.44 22.74
N ASN A 4 0.91 -51.65 21.46
CA ASN A 4 1.34 -52.70 20.53
C ASN A 4 0.20 -52.96 19.53
N SER A 5 0.29 -52.61 18.24
CA SER A 5 1.26 -53.01 17.20
C SER A 5 0.98 -54.39 16.60
N CYS A 6 1.25 -54.48 15.28
CA CYS A 6 1.26 -55.63 14.37
C CYS A 6 -0.06 -55.84 13.60
N SER A 7 -0.12 -56.07 12.28
CA SER A 7 0.95 -56.47 11.34
C SER A 7 0.34 -56.79 9.95
N PHE A 8 1.02 -56.38 8.87
CA PHE A 8 1.27 -57.09 7.57
C PHE A 8 0.05 -57.60 6.74
N HIS A 9 -0.02 -57.62 5.41
CA HIS A 9 0.89 -57.86 4.27
C HIS A 9 -0.06 -57.76 3.02
N ASN A 10 0.29 -57.67 1.74
CA ASN A 10 1.50 -57.47 0.95
C ASN A 10 1.04 -57.26 -0.52
N GLU A 11 1.87 -56.60 -1.34
CA GLU A 11 2.25 -56.98 -2.72
C GLU A 11 1.17 -57.18 -3.82
N LYS A 12 1.38 -56.90 -5.12
CA LYS A 12 2.57 -56.76 -5.98
C LYS A 12 2.09 -56.18 -7.33
N GLU A 13 2.82 -55.24 -7.96
CA GLU A 13 3.74 -55.45 -9.10
C GLU A 13 3.06 -55.91 -10.42
N LEU A 14 3.50 -55.63 -11.64
CA LEU A 14 4.62 -54.88 -12.26
C LEU A 14 4.52 -55.23 -13.77
N ARG A 15 5.02 -54.34 -14.64
CA ARG A 15 5.91 -54.59 -15.81
C ARG A 15 5.68 -53.50 -16.86
N ASP A 16 6.70 -52.67 -17.11
CA ASP A 16 7.85 -52.90 -18.01
C ASP A 16 7.40 -53.12 -19.45
N GLY A 17 7.90 -52.44 -20.47
CA GLY A 17 9.03 -51.53 -20.65
C GLY A 17 9.25 -51.41 -22.16
N GLN A 18 10.14 -50.51 -22.61
CA GLN A 18 11.21 -50.79 -23.59
C GLN A 18 11.84 -49.49 -24.13
N VAL A 19 13.16 -49.57 -24.27
CA VAL A 19 14.15 -48.56 -24.67
C VAL A 19 14.65 -48.91 -26.08
N GLU A 20 14.93 -47.88 -26.89
CA GLU A 20 15.98 -47.74 -27.95
C GLU A 20 15.55 -46.54 -28.85
N GLY A 21 16.37 -45.63 -29.42
CA GLY A 21 17.80 -45.38 -29.47
C GLY A 21 18.10 -44.40 -30.63
N VAL A 22 18.82 -43.31 -30.35
CA VAL A 22 19.69 -42.47 -31.23
C VAL A 22 19.09 -41.64 -32.40
N SER A 23 19.25 -40.31 -32.35
CA SER A 23 19.92 -39.52 -33.41
C SER A 23 20.33 -38.12 -32.92
N ALA A 24 21.53 -37.70 -33.30
CA ALA A 24 22.18 -36.43 -32.95
C ALA A 24 21.63 -35.28 -33.80
N GLY A 25 21.27 -34.16 -33.15
CA GLY A 25 20.87 -32.91 -33.79
C GLY A 25 21.77 -31.75 -33.35
N TYR A 26 22.41 -31.10 -34.33
CA TYR A 26 23.28 -29.94 -34.18
C TYR A 26 22.57 -28.71 -33.55
N PRO A 27 23.31 -27.79 -32.89
CA PRO A 27 22.73 -26.52 -32.44
C PRO A 27 22.47 -25.58 -33.63
N PRO A 28 21.42 -24.74 -33.59
CA PRO A 28 21.14 -23.79 -34.66
C PRO A 28 22.16 -22.64 -34.68
N PRO A 29 22.35 -21.97 -35.83
CA PRO A 29 23.37 -20.93 -35.99
C PRO A 29 22.99 -19.68 -35.21
N CYS A 30 23.98 -19.06 -34.58
CA CYS A 30 23.88 -17.75 -33.96
C CYS A 30 23.52 -16.70 -35.01
N ASP A 31 22.31 -16.14 -34.94
CA ASP A 31 21.89 -15.03 -35.78
C ASP A 31 22.83 -13.83 -35.60
N LYS A 32 23.29 -13.33 -36.74
CA LYS A 32 24.32 -12.30 -36.91
C LYS A 32 23.76 -10.88 -36.84
N ASP A 33 22.59 -10.67 -36.23
CA ASP A 33 21.90 -9.37 -36.21
C ASP A 33 22.02 -8.61 -34.87
N ASN A 34 22.78 -9.14 -33.92
CA ASN A 34 22.95 -8.48 -32.62
C ASN A 34 23.92 -7.28 -32.62
N SER A 35 24.59 -6.97 -33.74
CA SER A 35 25.52 -5.83 -33.79
C SER A 35 24.83 -4.48 -34.05
N ALA A 36 23.65 -4.46 -34.68
CA ALA A 36 22.95 -3.21 -34.99
C ALA A 36 22.11 -2.70 -33.79
N LEU A 37 21.51 -3.60 -33.01
CA LEU A 37 20.69 -3.25 -31.85
C LEU A 37 21.49 -2.79 -30.63
N LEU A 38 22.78 -3.13 -30.56
CA LEU A 38 23.67 -2.64 -29.49
C LEU A 38 24.05 -1.17 -29.66
N ALA A 39 23.95 -0.60 -30.87
CA ALA A 39 24.30 0.79 -31.15
C ALA A 39 23.29 1.82 -30.59
N PHE A 40 22.12 1.38 -30.12
CA PHE A 40 21.02 2.27 -29.72
C PHE A 40 20.59 2.12 -28.25
N ARG A 41 21.36 1.35 -27.47
CA ARG A 41 21.04 1.14 -26.05
C ARG A 41 21.44 2.37 -25.24
N GLY A 42 20.45 3.21 -24.91
CA GLY A 42 20.61 4.34 -23.98
C GLY A 42 20.28 5.72 -24.55
N ILE A 43 19.75 5.82 -25.77
CA ILE A 43 19.33 7.11 -26.34
C ILE A 43 17.86 7.40 -25.99
N PRO A 44 17.54 8.55 -25.37
CA PRO A 44 16.17 8.98 -25.13
C PRO A 44 15.37 9.13 -26.43
N ILE A 45 14.10 8.68 -26.43
CA ILE A 45 13.21 8.70 -27.62
C ILE A 45 13.08 10.11 -28.23
N SER A 46 13.25 11.16 -27.42
CA SER A 46 13.23 12.56 -27.85
C SER A 46 14.36 12.95 -28.81
N GLU A 47 15.52 12.27 -28.77
CA GLU A 47 16.67 12.54 -29.65
C GLU A 47 16.57 11.82 -31.00
N LEU A 48 15.80 10.73 -31.08
CA LEU A 48 15.59 9.99 -32.32
C LEU A 48 14.79 10.78 -33.38
N LYS A 49 14.03 11.78 -32.95
CA LYS A 49 13.16 12.60 -33.79
C LYS A 49 13.92 13.70 -34.57
N ASN A 50 15.11 14.07 -34.12
CA ASN A 50 15.85 15.23 -34.63
C ASN A 50 17.02 14.89 -35.58
N HIS A 51 17.33 13.61 -35.77
CA HIS A 51 18.31 13.18 -36.78
C HIS A 51 17.57 12.55 -37.96
N GLY A 52 17.93 12.93 -39.20
CA GLY A 52 17.33 12.47 -40.46
C GLY A 52 17.43 10.96 -40.78
N ILE A 53 17.60 10.13 -39.76
CA ILE A 53 17.84 8.68 -39.81
C ILE A 53 16.56 7.91 -40.19
N LEU A 54 15.37 8.40 -39.80
CA LEU A 54 14.10 7.80 -40.24
C LEU A 54 13.86 7.90 -41.76
N ARG A 55 14.54 8.83 -42.44
CA ARG A 55 14.46 8.98 -43.90
C ARG A 55 15.37 8.00 -44.65
N ALA A 56 16.41 7.48 -44.00
CA ALA A 56 17.30 6.47 -44.58
C ALA A 56 16.62 5.09 -44.61
N LEU A 57 15.87 4.74 -43.55
CA LEU A 57 15.12 3.48 -43.48
C LEU A 57 13.95 3.39 -44.47
N THR A 58 13.44 4.53 -44.94
CA THR A 58 12.36 4.58 -45.94
C THR A 58 12.88 4.63 -47.37
N ALA A 59 14.15 4.96 -47.60
CA ALA A 59 14.74 5.04 -48.95
C ALA A 59 15.25 3.69 -49.48
N GLU A 60 15.59 2.73 -48.62
CA GLU A 60 16.03 1.39 -49.03
C GLU A 60 14.88 0.42 -49.37
N ALA A 61 13.62 0.82 -49.14
CA ALA A 61 12.45 -0.02 -49.38
C ALA A 61 11.91 0.03 -50.83
N ASN A 62 12.67 0.54 -51.80
CA ASN A 62 12.22 0.69 -53.19
C ASN A 62 12.75 -0.35 -54.19
N ASN A 63 13.41 -1.42 -53.74
CA ASN A 63 13.83 -2.51 -54.63
C ASN A 63 13.14 -3.82 -54.26
N GLY A 64 11.98 -4.06 -54.87
CA GLY A 64 11.43 -5.39 -55.14
C GLY A 64 11.02 -6.23 -53.92
N TRP A 65 9.86 -5.96 -53.35
CA TRP A 65 9.14 -6.93 -52.52
C TRP A 65 7.70 -7.05 -53.04
N GLU A 66 7.40 -8.18 -53.69
CA GLU A 66 6.03 -8.57 -54.07
C GLU A 66 5.25 -9.01 -52.82
N PRO A 67 3.96 -8.66 -52.68
CA PRO A 67 3.23 -8.80 -51.42
C PRO A 67 2.81 -10.26 -51.20
N ALA A 68 3.61 -11.00 -50.45
CA ALA A 68 3.28 -12.37 -50.04
C ALA A 68 2.45 -12.38 -48.75
N VAL A 69 1.16 -12.69 -48.93
CA VAL A 69 0.22 -13.34 -48.00
C VAL A 69 0.16 -12.74 -46.59
N THR A 70 -0.87 -11.93 -46.36
CA THR A 70 -1.37 -11.58 -45.04
C THR A 70 -1.57 -12.85 -44.19
N ASN A 71 -0.72 -13.03 -43.18
CA ASN A 71 -0.81 -14.14 -42.25
C ASN A 71 -2.19 -14.07 -41.53
N PRO A 72 -3.04 -15.10 -41.62
CA PRO A 72 -4.39 -15.09 -41.05
C PRO A 72 -4.40 -14.92 -39.53
N GLU A 73 -3.30 -15.23 -38.84
CA GLU A 73 -3.17 -15.01 -37.40
C GLU A 73 -2.99 -13.53 -37.05
N VAL A 74 -2.32 -12.76 -37.93
CA VAL A 74 -2.13 -11.31 -37.73
C VAL A 74 -3.44 -10.56 -37.99
N LEU A 75 -4.21 -10.99 -39.00
CA LEU A 75 -5.55 -10.45 -39.23
C LEU A 75 -6.50 -10.79 -38.09
N ARG A 76 -6.43 -12.02 -37.54
CA ARG A 76 -7.24 -12.40 -36.38
C ARG A 76 -6.84 -11.64 -35.12
N ALA A 77 -5.55 -11.44 -34.87
CA ALA A 77 -5.07 -10.63 -33.74
C ALA A 77 -5.45 -9.15 -33.89
N GLN A 78 -5.47 -8.63 -35.12
CA GLN A 78 -5.93 -7.28 -35.42
C GLN A 78 -7.45 -7.15 -35.23
N GLU A 79 -8.23 -8.14 -35.68
CA GLU A 79 -9.68 -8.20 -35.47
C GLU A 79 -10.04 -8.38 -33.98
N GLU A 80 -9.30 -9.19 -33.23
CA GLU A 80 -9.44 -9.31 -31.77
C GLU A 80 -9.11 -7.99 -31.07
N TRP A 81 -8.08 -7.28 -31.53
CA TRP A 81 -7.69 -5.99 -30.98
C TRP A 81 -8.71 -4.88 -31.29
N GLU A 82 -9.28 -4.86 -32.50
CA GLU A 82 -10.34 -3.90 -32.87
C GLU A 82 -11.72 -4.29 -32.31
N ALA A 83 -11.94 -5.57 -31.99
CA ALA A 83 -13.12 -6.03 -31.25
C ALA A 83 -13.11 -5.55 -29.78
N VAL A 84 -11.94 -5.33 -29.18
CA VAL A 84 -11.82 -4.79 -27.81
C VAL A 84 -12.23 -3.32 -27.72
N ASP A 85 -11.99 -2.54 -28.78
CA ASP A 85 -12.38 -1.11 -28.85
C ASP A 85 -13.88 -0.90 -29.19
N SER A 86 -14.58 -1.94 -29.65
CA SER A 86 -15.98 -1.89 -30.08
C SER A 86 -16.99 -2.47 -29.09
N ILE A 87 -16.56 -2.89 -27.89
CA ILE A 87 -17.48 -3.27 -26.80
C ILE A 87 -18.13 -1.99 -26.24
N GLN A 88 -19.23 -1.56 -26.86
CA GLN A 88 -20.18 -0.67 -26.21
C GLN A 88 -20.81 -1.42 -25.03
N PRO A 89 -20.97 -0.78 -23.85
CA PRO A 89 -21.69 -1.41 -22.75
C PRO A 89 -23.13 -1.67 -23.21
N GLU A 90 -23.53 -2.94 -23.26
CA GLU A 90 -24.90 -3.32 -23.57
C GLU A 90 -25.86 -2.59 -22.63
N THR A 91 -26.66 -1.72 -23.23
CA THR A 91 -27.72 -0.97 -22.56
C THR A 91 -28.89 -1.92 -22.34
N GLY A 92 -28.89 -2.58 -21.18
CA GLY A 92 -29.83 -3.67 -20.90
C GLY A 92 -30.15 -3.94 -19.43
N SER A 93 -30.01 -2.98 -18.52
CA SER A 93 -30.82 -3.00 -17.28
C SER A 93 -30.84 -1.62 -16.61
N ARG A 94 -32.04 -1.16 -16.33
CA ARG A 94 -32.32 0.15 -15.73
C ARG A 94 -32.00 0.13 -14.24
N ALA A 95 -30.77 0.50 -13.87
CA ALA A 95 -30.43 0.86 -12.49
C ALA A 95 -29.29 1.90 -12.47
N SER A 96 -29.61 3.09 -11.94
CA SER A 96 -28.74 4.15 -11.41
C SER A 96 -27.36 4.42 -12.03
N SER A 97 -27.16 5.67 -12.46
CA SER A 97 -25.91 6.43 -12.57
C SER A 97 -24.73 5.91 -11.71
N ASP A 98 -23.99 4.93 -12.20
CA ASP A 98 -22.66 4.58 -11.69
C ASP A 98 -21.67 4.81 -12.83
N GLN A 99 -20.83 5.84 -12.70
CA GLN A 99 -19.69 6.08 -13.57
C GLN A 99 -18.55 5.17 -13.10
N PRO A 100 -18.11 4.16 -13.87
CA PRO A 100 -17.00 3.31 -13.50
C PRO A 100 -15.71 4.14 -13.35
N GLY A 101 -15.04 4.05 -12.21
CA GLY A 101 -13.73 4.68 -11.98
C GLY A 101 -13.72 5.93 -11.10
N GLN A 102 -14.86 6.45 -10.62
CA GLN A 102 -14.89 7.63 -9.75
C GLN A 102 -14.56 7.27 -8.29
N LEU A 103 -13.42 7.79 -7.80
CA LEU A 103 -12.99 7.69 -6.41
C LEU A 103 -14.09 8.22 -5.47
N ILE A 104 -14.36 7.50 -4.38
CA ILE A 104 -15.32 7.92 -3.36
C ILE A 104 -14.68 8.84 -2.33
N SER A 105 -15.38 9.90 -1.92
CA SER A 105 -14.93 10.75 -0.82
C SER A 105 -15.28 10.18 0.55
N PHE A 106 -14.56 10.57 1.60
CA PHE A 106 -14.93 10.19 2.97
C PHE A 106 -16.34 10.66 3.35
N ILE A 107 -16.74 11.87 2.95
CA ILE A 107 -18.06 12.43 3.27
C ILE A 107 -19.16 11.65 2.59
N GLU A 108 -18.99 11.28 1.32
CA GLU A 108 -19.94 10.45 0.57
C GLU A 108 -20.12 9.07 1.24
N ALA A 109 -19.02 8.40 1.60
CA ALA A 109 -19.08 7.12 2.28
C ALA A 109 -19.73 7.23 3.67
N LEU A 110 -19.48 8.32 4.42
CA LEU A 110 -20.12 8.56 5.72
C LEU A 110 -21.62 8.85 5.57
N GLN A 111 -22.02 9.63 4.57
CA GLN A 111 -23.41 9.95 4.27
C GLN A 111 -24.22 8.69 3.98
N HIS A 112 -23.65 7.72 3.26
CA HIS A 112 -24.28 6.41 3.03
C HIS A 112 -24.68 5.72 4.35
N PHE A 113 -23.79 5.69 5.35
CA PHE A 113 -24.12 5.11 6.65
C PHE A 113 -25.07 5.96 7.49
N GLN A 114 -25.26 7.24 7.14
CA GLN A 114 -26.28 8.09 7.78
C GLN A 114 -27.67 7.84 7.20
N THR A 115 -27.77 7.37 5.96
CA THR A 115 -29.05 7.17 5.25
C THR A 115 -29.54 5.73 5.24
N VAL A 116 -28.64 4.75 5.25
CA VAL A 116 -28.99 3.32 5.30
C VAL A 116 -29.57 2.94 6.67
N ASP A 117 -30.54 2.01 6.67
CA ASP A 117 -31.08 1.47 7.92
C ASP A 117 -30.05 0.61 8.65
N LEU A 118 -29.44 1.19 9.69
CA LEU A 118 -28.49 0.51 10.56
C LEU A 118 -29.10 0.05 11.89
N SER A 119 -30.44 0.01 12.01
CA SER A 119 -31.13 -0.27 13.28
C SER A 119 -30.73 -1.62 13.90
N SER A 120 -30.50 -2.65 13.08
CA SER A 120 -30.06 -3.98 13.53
C SER A 120 -28.65 -3.97 14.12
N PHE A 121 -27.75 -3.14 13.57
CA PHE A 121 -26.40 -2.93 14.07
C PHE A 121 -26.40 -2.03 15.32
N LYS A 122 -27.20 -0.96 15.31
CA LYS A 122 -27.33 -0.02 16.43
C LYS A 122 -27.77 -0.70 17.72
N LYS A 123 -28.65 -1.71 17.65
CA LYS A 123 -29.06 -2.51 18.83
C LYS A 123 -27.93 -3.33 19.47
N ARG A 124 -26.87 -3.64 18.72
CA ARG A 124 -25.75 -4.49 19.17
C ARG A 124 -24.58 -3.70 19.76
N ILE A 125 -24.57 -2.38 19.61
CA ILE A 125 -23.44 -1.58 20.08
C ILE A 125 -23.39 -1.56 21.60
N GLN A 126 -22.17 -1.49 22.13
CA GLN A 126 -21.91 -1.11 23.51
C GLN A 126 -21.26 0.28 23.50
N PRO A 127 -22.03 1.37 23.74
CA PRO A 127 -21.54 2.74 23.58
C PRO A 127 -20.46 3.13 24.57
N THR A 128 -20.53 2.57 25.78
CA THR A 128 -19.64 2.88 26.89
C THR A 128 -19.32 1.63 27.68
N ILE A 129 -18.11 1.58 28.23
CA ILE A 129 -17.71 0.50 29.13
C ILE A 129 -18.28 0.77 30.53
N ARG A 130 -19.07 -0.17 31.03
CA ARG A 130 -19.58 -0.14 32.41
C ARG A 130 -18.42 -0.34 33.38
N ARG A 131 -18.35 0.53 34.40
CA ARG A 131 -17.38 0.44 35.49
C ARG A 131 -18.11 0.15 36.78
N THR A 132 -17.56 -0.72 37.62
CA THR A 132 -18.16 -1.13 38.90
C THR A 132 -17.20 -0.88 40.06
N GLY A 133 -17.73 -0.80 41.29
CA GLY A 133 -16.96 -0.68 42.52
C GLY A 133 -16.01 0.53 42.56
N LEU A 134 -14.79 0.32 43.09
CA LEU A 134 -13.77 1.35 43.23
C LEU A 134 -13.34 1.98 41.90
N ALA A 135 -13.40 1.23 40.80
CA ALA A 135 -13.10 1.76 39.46
C ALA A 135 -14.13 2.81 39.02
N ALA A 136 -15.40 2.64 39.39
CA ALA A 136 -16.45 3.63 39.14
C ALA A 136 -16.22 4.90 39.96
N LEU A 137 -15.87 4.77 41.25
CA LEU A 137 -15.56 5.91 42.12
C LEU A 137 -14.35 6.69 41.62
N ARG A 138 -13.25 5.99 41.29
CA ARG A 138 -12.04 6.62 40.71
C ARG A 138 -12.35 7.35 39.41
N HIS A 139 -13.18 6.76 38.55
CA HIS A 139 -13.61 7.41 37.31
C HIS A 139 -14.51 8.62 37.57
N CYS A 140 -15.35 8.59 38.59
CA CYS A 140 -16.19 9.73 38.94
C CYS A 140 -15.35 10.94 39.37
N LEU A 141 -14.28 10.71 40.14
CA LEU A 141 -13.44 11.78 40.68
C LEU A 141 -12.33 12.23 39.71
N PHE A 142 -11.73 11.30 38.97
CA PHE A 142 -10.52 11.55 38.15
C PHE A 142 -10.68 11.13 36.68
N GLY A 143 -11.87 10.67 36.28
CA GLY A 143 -12.14 10.25 34.91
C GLY A 143 -12.33 11.43 33.94
N PRO A 144 -12.33 11.14 32.63
CA PRO A 144 -12.68 12.13 31.62
C PRO A 144 -14.12 12.66 31.80
N PRO A 145 -14.41 13.87 31.32
CA PRO A 145 -15.77 14.40 31.33
C PRO A 145 -16.70 13.50 30.51
N LYS A 146 -17.99 13.47 30.87
CA LYS A 146 -18.99 12.76 30.07
C LYS A 146 -19.17 13.44 28.72
N LEU A 147 -19.40 12.65 27.68
CA LEU A 147 -19.74 13.15 26.35
C LEU A 147 -21.09 13.90 26.40
N HIS A 148 -21.14 15.09 25.81
CA HIS A 148 -22.36 15.90 25.70
C HIS A 148 -23.49 15.12 25.00
N GLN A 149 -24.74 15.39 25.38
CA GLN A 149 -25.91 14.68 24.87
C GLN A 149 -26.01 14.77 23.34
N ALA A 150 -25.78 15.96 22.77
CA ALA A 150 -25.86 16.21 21.33
C ALA A 150 -24.87 15.37 20.50
N LEU A 151 -23.76 14.92 21.11
CA LEU A 151 -22.70 14.17 20.44
C LEU A 151 -22.91 12.64 20.53
N ARG A 152 -23.93 12.18 21.25
CA ARG A 152 -24.13 10.74 21.50
C ARG A 152 -24.58 10.00 20.26
N GLU A 153 -25.43 10.60 19.42
CA GLU A 153 -25.88 9.98 18.17
C GLU A 153 -24.71 9.80 17.20
N GLU A 154 -23.82 10.79 17.11
CA GLU A 154 -22.64 10.70 16.26
C GLU A 154 -21.65 9.62 16.75
N ARG A 155 -21.43 9.52 18.07
CA ARG A 155 -20.68 8.40 18.68
C ARG A 155 -21.33 7.06 18.36
N ASP A 156 -22.64 6.96 18.51
CA ASP A 156 -23.37 5.71 18.31
C ASP A 156 -23.35 5.30 16.85
N LEU A 157 -23.39 6.26 15.90
CA LEU A 157 -23.16 6.03 14.48
C LEU A 157 -21.77 5.43 14.23
N VAL A 158 -20.70 6.04 14.75
CA VAL A 158 -19.33 5.51 14.60
C VAL A 158 -19.22 4.07 15.10
N LEU A 159 -19.80 3.78 16.27
CA LEU A 159 -19.79 2.43 16.85
C LEU A 159 -20.70 1.46 16.09
N THR A 160 -21.75 1.96 15.44
CA THR A 160 -22.65 1.17 14.60
C THR A 160 -21.96 0.78 13.30
N ILE A 161 -21.25 1.71 12.64
CA ILE A 161 -20.44 1.41 11.45
C ILE A 161 -19.34 0.38 11.78
N ALA A 162 -18.79 0.42 13.00
CA ALA A 162 -17.86 -0.59 13.48
C ALA A 162 -18.47 -1.99 13.70
N GLN A 163 -19.80 -2.12 13.67
CA GLN A 163 -20.50 -3.41 13.65
C GLN A 163 -20.85 -3.88 12.23
N CYS A 164 -20.80 -2.99 11.23
CA CYS A 164 -21.06 -3.34 9.84
C CYS A 164 -19.87 -4.15 9.28
N GLY A 165 -20.14 -5.27 8.62
CA GLY A 165 -19.13 -6.00 7.85
C GLY A 165 -18.94 -5.39 6.47
N LEU A 166 -17.94 -5.89 5.74
CA LEU A 166 -17.86 -5.65 4.30
C LEU A 166 -18.96 -6.48 3.61
N ASP A 167 -19.92 -5.79 3.00
CA ASP A 167 -20.97 -6.38 2.18
C ASP A 167 -20.65 -6.22 0.70
N SER A 168 -20.55 -7.33 -0.04
CA SER A 168 -20.27 -7.31 -1.49
C SER A 168 -21.46 -6.92 -2.34
N GLN A 169 -22.68 -6.93 -1.78
CA GLN A 169 -23.90 -6.51 -2.47
C GLN A 169 -24.09 -4.99 -2.42
N ASP A 170 -23.34 -4.30 -1.55
CA ASP A 170 -23.34 -2.85 -1.47
C ASP A 170 -22.24 -2.27 -2.37
N PRO A 171 -22.57 -1.58 -3.47
CA PRO A 171 -21.57 -1.03 -4.39
C PRO A 171 -20.69 0.04 -3.74
N MET A 172 -21.18 0.76 -2.72
CA MET A 172 -20.41 1.77 -1.99
C MET A 172 -19.19 1.12 -1.33
N HIS A 173 -19.36 -0.06 -0.74
CA HIS A 173 -18.29 -0.80 -0.09
C HIS A 173 -17.13 -1.13 -1.04
N GLY A 174 -17.46 -1.55 -2.26
CA GLY A 174 -16.46 -1.81 -3.29
C GLY A 174 -15.70 -0.56 -3.72
N ARG A 175 -16.42 0.54 -3.91
CA ARG A 175 -15.81 1.83 -4.27
C ARG A 175 -14.85 2.33 -3.20
N VAL A 176 -15.15 2.12 -1.92
CA VAL A 176 -14.23 2.46 -0.80
C VAL A 176 -12.93 1.66 -0.90
N LEU A 177 -13.02 0.34 -1.08
CA LEU A 177 -11.85 -0.53 -1.22
C LEU A 177 -10.99 -0.15 -2.43
N GLN A 178 -11.61 0.02 -3.59
CA GLN A 178 -10.92 0.42 -4.82
C GLN A 178 -10.24 1.78 -4.67
N THR A 179 -10.89 2.73 -4.00
CA THR A 179 -10.32 4.06 -3.73
C THR A 179 -9.09 3.96 -2.83
N ILE A 180 -9.14 3.17 -1.76
CA ILE A 180 -7.99 2.92 -0.88
C ILE A 180 -6.83 2.30 -1.67
N TYR A 181 -7.13 1.27 -2.46
CA TYR A 181 -6.14 0.59 -3.30
C TYR A 181 -5.46 1.56 -4.26
N LYS A 182 -6.24 2.30 -5.06
CA LYS A 182 -5.74 3.27 -6.04
C LYS A 182 -4.88 4.37 -5.38
N LYS A 183 -5.32 4.89 -4.23
CA LYS A 183 -4.59 5.95 -3.52
C LYS A 183 -3.26 5.49 -2.92
N LEU A 184 -3.20 4.28 -2.37
CA LEU A 184 -1.98 3.75 -1.74
C LEU A 184 -0.96 3.24 -2.77
N THR A 185 -1.45 2.60 -3.84
CA THR A 185 -0.58 1.96 -4.86
C THR A 185 -0.26 2.86 -6.04
N GLY A 186 -1.10 3.87 -6.31
CA GLY A 186 -1.04 4.66 -7.54
C GLY A 186 -1.64 3.94 -8.77
N SER A 187 -2.28 2.78 -8.58
CA SER A 187 -2.98 2.09 -9.67
C SER A 187 -4.06 2.99 -10.29
N LYS A 188 -4.20 2.90 -11.61
CA LYS A 188 -5.27 3.57 -12.38
C LYS A 188 -6.49 2.67 -12.59
N PHE A 189 -6.32 1.36 -12.43
CA PHE A 189 -7.35 0.38 -12.69
C PHE A 189 -8.12 0.03 -11.41
N ASP A 190 -9.40 -0.28 -11.60
CA ASP A 190 -10.20 -0.89 -10.55
C ASP A 190 -9.74 -2.32 -10.28
N CYS A 191 -9.81 -2.71 -9.01
CA CYS A 191 -9.51 -4.07 -8.57
C CYS A 191 -10.79 -4.76 -8.14
N ALA A 192 -10.81 -6.09 -8.26
CA ALA A 192 -11.92 -6.92 -7.82
C ALA A 192 -12.05 -6.87 -6.28
N LEU A 193 -13.25 -7.12 -5.75
CA LEU A 193 -13.47 -7.19 -4.30
C LEU A 193 -12.68 -8.31 -3.61
N HIS A 194 -12.22 -9.30 -4.39
CA HIS A 194 -11.45 -10.45 -3.94
C HIS A 194 -10.23 -10.65 -4.84
N GLY A 195 -9.10 -11.03 -4.27
CA GLY A 195 -7.87 -11.38 -4.99
C GLY A 195 -6.59 -11.05 -4.22
N ASP A 196 -5.47 -11.55 -4.73
CA ASP A 196 -4.16 -11.52 -4.06
C ASP A 196 -3.62 -10.10 -3.83
N HIS A 197 -4.09 -9.12 -4.62
CA HIS A 197 -3.75 -7.71 -4.47
C HIS A 197 -4.13 -7.11 -3.11
N TRP A 198 -5.04 -7.75 -2.35
CA TRP A 198 -5.32 -7.37 -0.97
C TRP A 198 -4.21 -7.77 0.01
N GLU A 199 -3.49 -8.85 -0.27
CA GLU A 199 -2.32 -9.27 0.51
C GLU A 199 -1.16 -8.30 0.33
N ASP A 200 -1.01 -7.70 -0.86
CA ASP A 200 -0.02 -6.64 -1.13
C ASP A 200 -0.22 -5.39 -0.25
N LEU A 201 -1.46 -5.14 0.16
CA LEU A 201 -1.82 -4.07 1.11
C LEU A 201 -1.67 -4.50 2.57
N GLY A 202 -1.42 -5.79 2.83
CA GLY A 202 -1.30 -6.36 4.17
C GLY A 202 -2.61 -6.77 4.82
N PHE A 203 -3.60 -7.21 4.04
CA PHE A 203 -4.67 -8.09 4.55
C PHE A 203 -4.13 -9.53 4.69
N GLN A 204 -4.79 -10.38 5.48
CA GLN A 204 -4.32 -11.76 5.74
C GLN A 204 -4.64 -12.74 4.61
N GLY A 205 -5.41 -12.33 3.60
CA GLY A 205 -5.73 -13.13 2.42
C GLY A 205 -6.47 -12.32 1.37
N THR A 206 -7.02 -13.03 0.38
CA THR A 206 -7.70 -12.46 -0.78
C THR A 206 -9.04 -11.79 -0.50
N ASN A 207 -9.58 -11.91 0.73
CA ASN A 207 -10.85 -11.30 1.13
C ASN A 207 -10.66 -10.37 2.35
N PRO A 208 -10.66 -9.04 2.15
CA PRO A 208 -10.54 -8.07 3.25
C PRO A 208 -11.59 -8.23 4.35
N ALA A 209 -12.79 -8.74 4.04
CA ALA A 209 -13.86 -8.91 5.03
C ALA A 209 -13.44 -9.76 6.24
N THR A 210 -12.52 -10.70 6.04
CA THR A 210 -12.07 -11.63 7.07
C THR A 210 -11.27 -10.96 8.19
N ASP A 211 -10.56 -9.87 7.86
CA ASP A 211 -9.71 -9.10 8.78
C ASP A 211 -10.49 -8.03 9.55
N LEU A 212 -11.62 -7.57 9.03
CA LEU A 212 -12.42 -6.48 9.60
C LEU A 212 -13.20 -6.87 10.86
N ARG A 213 -12.98 -8.06 11.42
CA ARG A 213 -13.62 -8.48 12.67
C ARG A 213 -13.31 -7.45 13.77
N GLY A 214 -14.28 -7.16 14.64
CA GLY A 214 -14.11 -6.27 15.80
C GLY A 214 -13.90 -4.77 15.49
N ALA A 215 -13.57 -4.40 14.25
CA ALA A 215 -13.46 -3.02 13.79
C ALA A 215 -14.52 -2.65 12.74
N GLY A 216 -15.07 -3.64 12.05
CA GLY A 216 -16.08 -3.50 11.01
C GLY A 216 -15.64 -2.58 9.88
N PHE A 217 -16.62 -2.00 9.21
CA PHE A 217 -16.43 -1.09 8.10
C PHE A 217 -15.78 0.24 8.53
N LEU A 218 -15.78 0.56 9.83
CA LEU A 218 -15.08 1.73 10.36
C LEU A 218 -13.57 1.68 10.06
N ALA A 219 -12.96 0.49 10.01
CA ALA A 219 -11.54 0.39 9.64
C ALA A 219 -11.27 0.83 8.20
N LEU A 220 -12.19 0.53 7.27
CA LEU A 220 -12.11 1.00 5.90
C LEU A 220 -12.38 2.51 5.80
N LEU A 221 -13.35 3.04 6.55
CA LEU A 221 -13.57 4.49 6.61
C LEU A 221 -12.36 5.25 7.17
N HIS A 222 -11.68 4.71 8.18
CA HIS A 222 -10.45 5.28 8.71
C HIS A 222 -9.31 5.26 7.68
N LEU A 223 -9.15 4.15 6.94
CA LEU A 223 -8.19 4.09 5.83
C LEU A 223 -8.53 5.08 4.72
N LEU A 224 -9.80 5.17 4.35
CA LEU A 224 -10.30 6.14 3.37
C LEU A 224 -9.97 7.56 3.82
N TYR A 225 -10.31 7.94 5.05
CA TYR A 225 -9.95 9.23 5.64
C TYR A 225 -8.44 9.50 5.54
N LEU A 226 -7.61 8.50 5.85
CA LEU A 226 -6.16 8.62 5.80
C LEU A 226 -5.65 8.98 4.41
N VAL A 227 -6.31 8.51 3.35
CA VAL A 227 -5.85 8.67 1.96
C VAL A 227 -6.58 9.77 1.17
N MET A 228 -7.49 10.51 1.81
CA MET A 228 -8.27 11.57 1.14
C MET A 228 -7.49 12.88 0.99
N ASP A 229 -6.99 13.46 2.08
CA ASP A 229 -6.27 14.74 2.05
C ASP A 229 -4.82 14.54 1.60
N SER A 230 -4.25 15.54 0.91
CA SER A 230 -2.87 15.50 0.43
C SER A 230 -1.84 15.21 1.52
N LYS A 231 -2.02 15.76 2.74
CA LYS A 231 -1.07 15.64 3.85
C LYS A 231 -1.19 14.28 4.52
N THR A 232 -2.42 13.82 4.72
CA THR A 232 -2.67 12.48 5.28
C THR A 232 -2.31 11.39 4.29
N LEU A 233 -2.51 11.61 2.99
CA LEU A 233 -2.09 10.69 1.93
C LEU A 233 -0.57 10.52 1.90
N LEU A 234 0.19 11.61 1.99
CA LEU A 234 1.65 11.54 2.09
C LEU A 234 2.09 10.73 3.31
N MET A 235 1.47 10.98 4.47
CA MET A 235 1.70 10.18 5.67
C MET A 235 1.36 8.70 5.45
N ALA A 236 0.22 8.39 4.83
CA ALA A 236 -0.21 7.02 4.55
C ALA A 236 0.80 6.29 3.66
N GLN A 237 1.25 6.94 2.59
CA GLN A 237 2.25 6.41 1.66
C GLN A 237 3.61 6.20 2.34
N GLU A 238 4.00 7.09 3.25
CA GLU A 238 5.23 6.92 4.01
C GLU A 238 5.18 5.70 4.95
N ILE A 239 4.06 5.52 5.63
CA ILE A 239 3.81 4.36 6.50
C ILE A 239 3.73 3.08 5.65
N PHE A 240 3.07 3.12 4.50
CA PHE A 240 2.99 2.00 3.56
C PHE A 240 4.36 1.61 3.00
N ARG A 241 5.24 2.59 2.72
CA ARG A 241 6.62 2.30 2.33
C ARG A 241 7.41 1.66 3.47
N LEU A 242 7.21 2.10 4.71
CA LEU A 242 7.84 1.48 5.88
C LEU A 242 7.36 0.04 6.07
N SER A 243 6.07 -0.22 5.86
CA SER A 243 5.48 -1.55 6.02
C SER A 243 6.02 -2.57 5.01
N ARG A 244 6.62 -2.10 3.91
CA ARG A 244 7.31 -2.91 2.89
C ARG A 244 8.83 -2.89 3.01
N HIS A 245 9.37 -2.37 4.12
CA HIS A 245 10.80 -2.32 4.35
C HIS A 245 11.36 -3.73 4.58
N HIS A 246 12.40 -4.12 3.84
CA HIS A 246 13.00 -5.47 3.88
C HIS A 246 13.27 -6.06 5.29
N ILE A 247 13.60 -5.22 6.28
CA ILE A 247 13.79 -5.66 7.69
C ILE A 247 12.57 -5.38 8.58
N GLN A 248 11.87 -4.26 8.34
CA GLN A 248 10.89 -3.71 9.28
C GLN A 248 9.46 -3.90 8.77
N GLN A 249 9.25 -4.86 7.86
CA GLN A 249 7.97 -5.07 7.23
C GLN A 249 6.88 -5.43 8.24
N PHE A 250 5.66 -5.01 7.93
CA PHE A 250 4.46 -5.37 8.68
C PHE A 250 3.23 -5.27 7.77
N PRO A 251 2.15 -6.01 8.06
CA PRO A 251 0.93 -5.96 7.26
C PRO A 251 0.21 -4.62 7.49
N PHE A 252 0.27 -3.70 6.52
CA PHE A 252 -0.22 -2.33 6.67
C PHE A 252 -1.71 -2.25 7.01
N CYS A 253 -2.57 -2.91 6.25
CA CYS A 253 -4.01 -2.91 6.49
C CYS A 253 -4.38 -3.59 7.80
N LEU A 254 -3.82 -4.76 8.12
CA LEU A 254 -4.06 -5.42 9.41
C LEU A 254 -3.63 -4.55 10.59
N MET A 255 -2.51 -3.84 10.46
CA MET A 255 -2.04 -2.91 11.48
C MET A 255 -2.99 -1.71 11.63
N SER A 256 -3.49 -1.16 10.52
CA SER A 256 -4.54 -0.13 10.52
C SER A 256 -5.84 -0.59 11.21
N VAL A 257 -6.28 -1.84 10.96
CA VAL A 257 -7.43 -2.44 11.64
C VAL A 257 -7.20 -2.47 13.16
N ASN A 258 -6.00 -2.83 13.62
CA ASN A 258 -5.66 -2.78 15.04
C ASN A 258 -5.69 -1.36 15.61
N ILE A 259 -5.20 -0.35 14.88
CA ILE A 259 -5.33 1.05 15.29
C ILE A 259 -6.80 1.46 15.41
N THR A 260 -7.66 1.03 14.48
CA THR A 260 -9.10 1.28 14.56
C THR A 260 -9.71 0.65 15.81
N ARG A 261 -9.30 -0.57 16.19
CA ARG A 261 -9.75 -1.20 17.44
C ARG A 261 -9.33 -0.39 18.68
N ILE A 262 -8.09 0.13 18.70
CA ILE A 262 -7.63 1.04 19.77
C ILE A 262 -8.51 2.29 19.83
N THR A 263 -8.86 2.88 18.68
CA THR A 263 -9.74 4.04 18.58
C THR A 263 -11.15 3.75 19.11
N ILE A 264 -11.75 2.61 18.73
CA ILE A 264 -13.06 2.17 19.23
C ILE A 264 -13.02 2.03 20.76
N GLN A 265 -11.97 1.40 21.31
CA GLN A 265 -11.83 1.25 22.76
C GLN A 265 -11.66 2.60 23.45
N ALA A 266 -10.81 3.49 22.92
CA ALA A 266 -10.63 4.84 23.46
C ALA A 266 -11.96 5.63 23.48
N LEU A 267 -12.80 5.47 22.45
CA LEU A 267 -14.13 6.08 22.38
C LEU A 267 -15.07 5.50 23.44
N ARG A 268 -15.15 4.16 23.57
CA ARG A 268 -15.99 3.45 24.55
C ARG A 268 -15.58 3.72 26.00
N GLU A 269 -14.29 3.91 26.24
CA GLU A 269 -13.76 4.25 27.57
C GLU A 269 -13.96 5.73 27.92
N GLY A 270 -14.39 6.57 26.96
CA GLY A 270 -14.57 8.01 27.16
C GLY A 270 -13.26 8.81 27.12
N CYS A 271 -12.15 8.20 26.70
CA CYS A 271 -10.85 8.88 26.60
C CYS A 271 -10.92 10.10 25.67
N LEU A 272 -11.74 10.02 24.62
CA LEU A 272 -11.90 11.10 23.63
C LEU A 272 -12.97 12.14 24.02
N SER A 273 -13.77 11.90 25.07
CA SER A 273 -14.94 12.74 25.38
C SER A 273 -14.60 14.21 25.63
N ARG A 274 -13.46 14.49 26.27
CA ARG A 274 -13.01 15.88 26.47
C ARG A 274 -12.74 16.60 25.16
N GLU A 275 -12.15 15.89 24.20
CA GLU A 275 -11.79 16.47 22.91
C GLU A 275 -13.02 16.64 22.02
N CYS A 276 -13.89 15.63 21.97
CA CYS A 276 -15.18 15.73 21.27
C CYS A 276 -16.03 16.88 21.82
N ASN A 277 -16.12 17.03 23.15
CA ASN A 277 -16.85 18.14 23.76
C ASN A 277 -16.24 19.51 23.43
N ARG A 278 -14.91 19.59 23.28
CA ARG A 278 -14.19 20.82 22.95
C ARG A 278 -14.43 21.25 21.50
N GLN A 279 -14.46 20.28 20.57
CA GLN A 279 -14.64 20.55 19.15
C GLN A 279 -16.11 20.54 18.70
N HIS A 280 -17.02 20.06 19.55
CA HIS A 280 -18.44 19.84 19.22
C HIS A 280 -18.66 18.82 18.09
N GLU A 281 -17.72 17.89 17.89
CA GLU A 281 -17.77 16.88 16.83
C GLU A 281 -17.13 15.57 17.32
N VAL A 282 -17.63 14.42 16.85
CA VAL A 282 -17.09 13.08 17.20
C VAL A 282 -16.29 12.48 16.06
N VAL A 283 -16.84 12.45 14.84
CA VAL A 283 -16.24 11.79 13.67
C VAL A 283 -14.87 12.40 13.34
N PRO A 284 -14.70 13.73 13.21
CA PRO A 284 -13.39 14.34 12.93
C PRO A 284 -12.36 14.04 14.02
N VAL A 285 -12.78 14.05 15.30
CA VAL A 285 -11.90 13.74 16.44
C VAL A 285 -11.47 12.28 16.42
N VAL A 286 -12.39 11.36 16.15
CA VAL A 286 -12.13 9.91 16.05
C VAL A 286 -11.18 9.60 14.89
N ASN A 287 -11.42 10.18 13.72
CA ASN A 287 -10.57 10.03 12.54
C ASN A 287 -9.15 10.60 12.77
N SER A 288 -9.07 11.80 13.37
CA SER A 288 -7.79 12.43 13.71
C SER A 288 -7.04 11.62 14.76
N PHE A 289 -7.74 11.04 15.74
CA PHE A 289 -7.14 10.17 16.75
C PHE A 289 -6.59 8.89 16.13
N TYR A 290 -7.32 8.26 15.21
CA TYR A 290 -6.82 7.13 14.43
C TYR A 290 -5.54 7.50 13.66
N ALA A 291 -5.55 8.59 12.89
CA ALA A 291 -4.39 9.04 12.12
C ALA A 291 -3.19 9.35 13.01
N ALA A 292 -3.40 10.01 14.15
CA ALA A 292 -2.35 10.34 15.11
C ALA A 292 -1.76 9.09 15.77
N THR A 293 -2.60 8.09 16.05
CA THR A 293 -2.17 6.81 16.61
C THR A 293 -1.33 6.02 15.58
N PHE A 294 -1.74 6.01 14.31
CA PHE A 294 -0.99 5.35 13.25
C PHE A 294 0.36 6.06 12.96
N LEU A 295 0.38 7.40 12.97
CA LEU A 295 1.61 8.19 12.90
C LEU A 295 2.57 7.81 14.04
N ARG A 296 2.04 7.71 15.27
CA ARG A 296 2.85 7.33 16.45
C ARG A 296 3.38 5.91 16.33
N LEU A 297 2.57 4.96 15.86
CA LEU A 297 3.02 3.61 15.57
C LEU A 297 4.21 3.64 14.62
N ALA A 298 4.07 4.28 13.46
CA ALA A 298 5.11 4.30 12.44
C ALA A 298 6.39 4.99 12.92
N HIS A 299 6.26 6.04 13.72
CA HIS A 299 7.40 6.68 14.36
C HIS A 299 8.15 5.74 15.32
N VAL A 300 7.43 5.06 16.22
CA VAL A 300 8.03 4.08 17.15
C VAL A 300 8.65 2.93 16.38
N TRP A 301 7.91 2.39 15.41
CA TRP A 301 8.33 1.27 14.58
C TRP A 301 9.67 1.56 13.91
N ARG A 302 9.76 2.70 13.24
CA ARG A 302 10.97 3.14 12.54
C ARG A 302 12.12 3.44 13.50
N THR A 303 11.90 4.26 14.52
CA THR A 303 12.98 4.79 15.38
C THR A 303 13.58 3.73 16.30
N GLN A 304 12.79 2.71 16.64
CA GLN A 304 13.25 1.60 17.48
C GLN A 304 13.54 0.34 16.67
N HIS A 305 13.56 0.43 15.35
CA HIS A 305 13.85 -0.68 14.43
C HIS A 305 12.99 -1.92 14.70
N LYS A 306 11.68 -1.71 14.89
CA LYS A 306 10.74 -2.80 15.21
C LYS A 306 10.52 -3.71 14.01
N THR A 307 10.20 -4.96 14.33
CA THR A 307 9.85 -6.01 13.38
C THR A 307 8.46 -6.53 13.68
N ILE A 308 7.93 -7.37 12.79
CA ILE A 308 6.60 -7.97 12.99
C ILE A 308 6.50 -8.77 14.30
N SER A 309 7.60 -9.35 14.78
CA SER A 309 7.68 -10.07 16.05
C SER A 309 7.43 -9.17 17.27
N ASP A 310 7.68 -7.86 17.15
CA ASP A 310 7.44 -6.88 18.21
C ASP A 310 5.99 -6.39 18.27
N SER A 311 5.17 -6.69 17.25
CA SER A 311 3.86 -6.08 17.02
C SER A 311 2.93 -6.12 18.24
N GLY A 312 2.86 -7.26 18.93
CA GLY A 312 2.01 -7.41 20.12
C GLY A 312 2.39 -6.49 21.27
N PHE A 313 3.68 -6.27 21.50
CA PHE A 313 4.18 -5.35 22.53
C PHE A 313 3.96 -3.89 22.11
N VAL A 314 4.30 -3.57 20.86
CA VAL A 314 4.15 -2.22 20.31
C VAL A 314 2.69 -1.77 20.35
N LEU A 315 1.74 -2.62 19.95
CA LEU A 315 0.32 -2.30 19.97
C LEU A 315 -0.22 -2.07 21.39
N ARG A 316 0.24 -2.87 22.36
CA ARG A 316 -0.15 -2.71 23.77
C ARG A 316 0.34 -1.39 24.35
N ASP A 317 1.62 -1.07 24.14
CA ASP A 317 2.20 0.18 24.64
C ASP A 317 1.57 1.40 23.96
N LEU A 318 1.28 1.27 22.67
CA LEU A 318 0.60 2.29 21.88
C LEU A 318 -0.82 2.55 22.39
N GLU A 319 -1.59 1.49 22.70
CA GLU A 319 -2.94 1.60 23.25
C GLU A 319 -2.93 2.37 24.58
N VAL A 320 -2.03 2.01 25.49
CA VAL A 320 -1.88 2.69 26.79
C VAL A 320 -1.53 4.17 26.59
N LEU A 321 -0.56 4.46 25.72
CA LEU A 321 -0.13 5.84 25.45
C LEU A 321 -1.24 6.67 24.82
N ALA A 322 -1.95 6.12 23.83
CA ALA A 322 -2.98 6.81 23.09
C ALA A 322 -4.18 7.15 23.99
N LYS A 323 -4.60 6.22 24.86
CA LYS A 323 -5.68 6.44 25.83
C LYS A 323 -5.29 7.39 26.97
N LYS A 324 -4.02 7.37 27.40
CA LYS A 324 -3.55 8.22 28.52
C LYS A 324 -3.50 9.70 28.15
N SER A 325 -3.11 10.03 26.92
CA SER A 325 -2.90 11.43 26.51
C SER A 325 -3.38 11.74 25.08
N PRO A 326 -4.69 11.60 24.78
CA PRO A 326 -5.22 11.78 23.43
C PRO A 326 -4.95 13.20 22.88
N ARG A 327 -5.07 14.24 23.72
CA ARG A 327 -4.77 15.63 23.31
C ARG A 327 -3.33 15.82 22.86
N ARG A 328 -2.36 15.20 23.56
CA ARG A 328 -0.94 15.29 23.18
C ARG A 328 -0.71 14.59 21.85
N LEU A 329 -1.33 13.43 21.66
CA LEU A 329 -1.22 12.64 20.44
C LEU A 329 -1.80 13.42 19.24
N LEU A 330 -2.98 14.01 19.38
CA LEU A 330 -3.60 14.88 18.36
C LEU A 330 -2.73 16.09 18.04
N LYS A 331 -2.18 16.77 19.05
CA LYS A 331 -1.25 17.89 18.84
C LYS A 331 0.01 17.47 18.07
N THR A 332 0.52 16.25 18.29
CA THR A 332 1.65 15.72 17.51
C THR A 332 1.27 15.54 16.03
N LEU A 333 0.07 15.04 15.74
CA LEU A 333 -0.44 14.96 14.36
C LEU A 333 -0.57 16.35 13.74
N GLU A 334 -1.17 17.32 14.42
CA GLU A 334 -1.32 18.70 13.94
C GLU A 334 0.04 19.31 13.56
N ILE A 335 1.04 19.17 14.43
CA ILE A 335 2.41 19.66 14.18
C ILE A 335 3.01 18.96 12.96
N TYR A 336 2.84 17.65 12.84
CA TYR A 336 3.33 16.87 11.70
C TYR A 336 2.71 17.35 10.39
N LEU A 337 1.37 17.43 10.31
CA LEU A 337 0.65 17.85 9.11
C LEU A 337 0.96 19.31 8.73
N ALA A 338 1.15 20.19 9.71
CA ALA A 338 1.63 21.56 9.48
C ALA A 338 3.05 21.58 8.89
N GLY A 339 3.94 20.70 9.36
CA GLY A 339 5.28 20.52 8.82
C GLY A 339 5.28 19.97 7.38
N VAL A 340 4.39 19.03 7.06
CA VAL A 340 4.21 18.51 5.68
C VAL A 340 3.81 19.65 4.74
N SER A 341 2.91 20.53 5.19
CA SER A 341 2.45 21.70 4.40
C SER A 341 3.58 22.67 4.06
N LYS A 342 4.63 22.72 4.88
CA LYS A 342 5.82 23.55 4.68
C LYS A 342 6.95 22.82 3.95
N GLY A 343 6.76 21.56 3.56
CA GLY A 343 7.82 20.70 3.00
C GLY A 343 8.90 20.29 4.03
N GLN A 344 8.62 20.45 5.33
CA GLN A 344 9.60 20.32 6.41
C GLN A 344 9.47 19.01 7.21
N ALA A 345 8.37 18.28 7.07
CA ALA A 345 8.16 17.01 7.77
C ALA A 345 8.10 15.83 6.81
N SER A 346 8.86 14.79 7.14
CA SER A 346 8.79 13.46 6.53
C SER A 346 9.01 12.45 7.65
N LEU A 347 8.11 11.49 7.81
CA LEU A 347 8.26 10.41 8.78
C LEU A 347 9.50 9.56 8.47
N LEU A 348 9.89 9.52 7.20
CA LEU A 348 11.02 8.75 6.72
C LEU A 348 12.33 9.54 6.65
N GLY A 349 12.33 10.77 7.19
CA GLY A 349 13.40 11.75 7.04
C GLY A 349 13.42 12.30 5.62
N ALA A 350 13.75 13.59 5.48
CA ALA A 350 14.04 14.14 4.17
C ALA A 350 15.09 13.25 3.51
N ARG A 351 14.78 12.72 2.33
CA ARG A 351 15.80 12.18 1.44
C ARG A 351 16.69 13.39 1.14
N LYS A 352 17.76 13.59 1.91
CA LYS A 352 18.92 14.31 1.41
C LYS A 352 19.35 13.47 0.21
N CYS A 353 18.87 13.81 -0.97
CA CYS A 353 19.68 13.69 -2.17
C CYS A 353 20.84 14.66 -1.95
N ALA A 354 21.75 14.31 -1.03
CA ALA A 354 23.12 14.67 -1.22
C ALA A 354 23.50 13.91 -2.48
N GLY A 355 23.39 14.57 -3.63
CA GLY A 355 24.22 14.19 -4.76
C GLY A 355 25.64 14.06 -4.22
N PRO A 356 26.41 13.04 -4.65
CA PRO A 356 27.79 12.91 -4.20
C PRO A 356 28.45 14.27 -4.42
N GLN A 357 28.83 14.94 -3.32
CA GLN A 357 29.68 16.10 -3.46
C GLN A 357 30.96 15.56 -4.07
N ALA A 358 31.19 15.94 -5.33
CA ALA A 358 32.45 15.71 -5.99
C ALA A 358 33.55 16.26 -5.06
N PRO A 359 34.60 15.48 -4.75
CA PRO A 359 35.73 16.04 -4.04
C PRO A 359 36.31 17.18 -4.88
N PRO A 360 36.88 18.23 -4.24
CA PRO A 360 37.42 19.36 -4.98
C PRO A 360 38.49 18.85 -5.94
N CYS A 361 38.32 19.23 -7.22
CA CYS A 361 39.23 18.94 -8.31
C CYS A 361 40.64 19.36 -7.90
N LYS A 362 41.53 18.39 -7.65
CA LYS A 362 42.96 18.61 -7.75
C LYS A 362 43.31 18.33 -9.21
N ASP A 363 43.88 19.33 -9.87
CA ASP A 363 44.39 19.22 -11.23
C ASP A 363 45.28 17.99 -11.36
N LEU A 364 44.74 16.94 -11.99
CA LEU A 364 45.51 15.82 -12.48
C LEU A 364 46.00 16.21 -13.87
N THR A 365 47.25 16.65 -13.93
CA THR A 365 48.00 16.80 -15.17
C THR A 365 48.12 15.42 -15.83
N PHE A 366 47.38 15.23 -16.93
CA PHE A 366 47.45 14.06 -17.78
C PHE A 366 48.82 13.98 -18.43
N THR A 367 49.67 13.06 -17.98
CA THR A 367 50.91 12.68 -18.65
C THR A 367 50.59 11.51 -19.58
N GLY A 368 50.76 11.73 -20.88
CA GLY A 368 50.49 10.74 -21.92
C GLY A 368 51.43 9.55 -21.81
N VAL A 369 50.91 8.37 -22.15
CA VAL A 369 51.65 7.11 -22.25
C VAL A 369 52.61 7.18 -23.43
N CYS A 370 53.80 7.70 -23.17
CA CYS A 370 55.06 7.50 -23.86
C CYS A 370 56.07 8.38 -23.12
N ASP A 371 56.77 7.80 -22.15
CA ASP A 371 58.13 8.16 -21.72
C ASP A 371 58.41 7.50 -20.35
N LEU A 372 59.14 6.38 -20.39
CA LEU A 372 59.73 5.74 -19.22
C LEU A 372 60.97 6.53 -18.79
N PRO A 373 61.11 6.97 -17.52
CA PRO A 373 62.38 7.46 -17.04
C PRO A 373 63.29 6.28 -16.65
N SER A 374 64.48 6.27 -17.25
CA SER A 374 65.62 5.43 -16.92
C SER A 374 66.14 5.71 -15.51
N HIS A 375 66.42 4.65 -14.74
CA HIS A 375 67.11 4.71 -13.46
C HIS A 375 68.51 5.34 -13.62
N SER A 376 68.86 6.27 -12.72
CA SER A 376 70.25 6.55 -12.36
C SER A 376 70.41 6.58 -10.84
N SER A 377 71.45 5.87 -10.40
CA SER A 377 71.98 5.77 -9.06
C SER A 377 73.12 6.77 -8.89
N GLU A 378 73.51 6.97 -7.62
CA GLU A 378 74.64 7.76 -7.08
C GLU A 378 74.34 9.26 -6.88
N GLY A 379 74.68 9.92 -5.78
CA GLY A 379 75.45 9.53 -4.60
C GLY A 379 75.85 10.80 -3.84
N THR A 380 75.44 10.87 -2.57
CA THR A 380 76.21 11.35 -1.40
C THR A 380 76.77 12.78 -1.23
N TRP A 381 76.48 13.29 -0.02
CA TRP A 381 77.23 14.17 0.92
C TRP A 381 76.94 15.69 1.03
N LEU A 382 76.77 16.05 2.32
CA LEU A 382 76.86 17.33 3.08
C LEU A 382 77.66 18.46 2.41
N ILE A 383 77.39 19.75 2.64
CA ILE A 383 77.06 20.52 3.87
C ILE A 383 76.05 21.62 3.52
#